data_AF-A0A257PRM8-F1
#
_entry.id   AF-A0A257PRM8-F1
#
_cell.length_a   1.000
_cell.length_b   1.000
_cell.length_c   1.000
_cell.angle_alpha   90.00
_cell.angle_beta   90.00
_cell.angle_gamma   90.00
#
_symmetry.space_group_name_H-M   'P 1'
#
loop_
_entity.id
_entity.type
_entity.pdbx_description
1 polymer ?
#
loop_
_entity_poly.entity_id
_entity_poly.type
_entity_poly.pdbx_seq_one_letter_code
_entity_poly.pdbx_strand_id
1 'polypeptide(L)'
;MPAFTATPAVGGGTEYSLSVQTLLFMTALVFLPAMLLMMTAFTRIVIVLSLLKQALGTTTVPPSQVIVGLSLFLTFFVMSPVLNQVNDVAIKPLMDNQISMQQALQTGAAPLRTFMLTQTRQEDLALFV
;
A
#
# COMPACT_ATOMS: atom_id res chain seq x y z
N MET A 1 16.88 -22.45 25.72
CA MET A 1 16.59 -21.68 24.50
C MET A 1 16.31 -20.23 24.91
N PRO A 2 17.31 -19.33 24.99
CA PRO A 2 17.07 -17.94 25.37
C PRO A 2 16.66 -17.17 24.11
N ALA A 3 15.38 -17.18 23.77
CA ALA A 3 14.85 -16.53 22.57
C ALA A 3 14.48 -15.04 22.79
N PHE A 4 14.57 -14.53 24.02
CA PHE A 4 14.24 -13.17 24.36
C PHE A 4 15.20 -12.63 25.43
N THR A 5 16.38 -12.17 25.04
CA THR A 5 17.22 -11.34 25.91
C THR A 5 17.13 -9.91 25.39
N ALA A 6 16.28 -9.10 26.04
CA ALA A 6 16.38 -7.66 25.96
C ALA A 6 17.63 -7.26 26.75
N THR A 7 18.72 -6.91 26.07
CA THR A 7 19.90 -6.36 26.73
C THR A 7 19.61 -4.88 27.01
N PRO A 8 19.55 -4.44 28.27
CA PRO A 8 19.35 -3.03 28.58
C PRO A 8 20.62 -2.27 28.16
N ALA A 9 20.50 -1.35 27.20
CA ALA A 9 21.56 -0.39 26.95
C ALA A 9 21.62 0.61 28.12
N VAL A 10 22.83 1.00 28.51
CA VAL A 10 23.08 2.00 29.56
C VAL A 10 22.48 3.34 29.09
N GLY A 11 21.28 3.67 29.58
CA GLY A 11 20.52 4.86 29.16
C GLY A 11 19.01 4.65 28.95
N GLY A 12 18.45 3.45 29.19
CA GLY A 12 17.00 3.22 29.10
C GLY A 12 16.48 2.93 27.68
N GLY A 13 17.39 2.75 26.72
CA GLY A 13 17.07 2.26 25.38
C GLY A 13 17.02 0.73 25.36
N THR A 14 15.93 0.17 24.85
CA THR A 14 15.83 -1.27 24.58
C THR A 14 16.43 -1.54 23.20
N GLU A 15 17.65 -2.07 23.13
CA GLU A 15 18.19 -2.62 21.88
C GLU A 15 17.47 -3.95 21.60
N TYR A 16 16.54 -3.92 20.64
CA TYR A 16 15.95 -5.14 20.09
C TYR A 16 17.06 -5.96 19.43
N SER A 17 17.11 -7.27 19.70
CA SER A 17 18.06 -8.14 19.00
C SER A 17 17.82 -8.05 17.49
N LEU A 18 18.89 -8.09 16.69
CA LEU A 18 18.84 -8.04 15.21
C LEU A 18 17.79 -9.01 14.62
N SER A 19 17.54 -10.14 15.31
CA SER A 19 16.50 -11.11 14.99
C SER A 19 15.09 -10.54 15.06
N VAL A 20 14.74 -9.75 16.10
CA VAL A 20 13.42 -9.14 16.25
C VAL A 20 13.22 -8.02 15.23
N GLN A 21 14.23 -7.19 14.97
CA GLN A 21 14.17 -6.15 13.95
C GLN A 21 13.95 -6.75 12.55
N THR A 22 14.67 -7.83 12.22
CA THR A 22 14.50 -8.55 10.94
C THR A 22 13.11 -9.17 10.82
N LEU A 23 12.59 -9.77 11.90
CA LEU A 23 11.25 -10.34 11.93
C LEU A 23 10.17 -9.27 11.66
N LEU A 24 10.27 -8.11 12.30
CA LEU A 24 9.34 -6.99 12.07
C LEU A 24 9.43 -6.47 10.63
N PHE A 25 10.65 -6.35 10.09
CA PHE A 25 10.85 -5.93 8.71
C PHE A 25 10.23 -6.91 7.71
N MET A 26 10.47 -8.21 7.86
CA MET A 26 9.84 -9.23 7.01
C MET A 26 8.33 -9.22 7.11
N THR A 27 7.80 -9.04 8.32
CA THR A 27 6.35 -8.93 8.55
C THR A 27 5.80 -7.73 7.77
N ALA A 28 6.40 -6.55 7.92
CA ALA A 28 5.98 -5.35 7.22
C ALA A 28 6.04 -5.52 5.68
N LEU A 29 7.09 -6.19 5.17
CA LEU A 29 7.28 -6.44 3.74
C LEU A 29 6.15 -7.29 3.14
N VAL A 30 5.62 -8.26 3.88
CA VAL A 30 4.51 -9.13 3.43
C VAL A 30 3.19 -8.35 3.33
N PHE A 31 2.93 -7.42 4.26
CA PHE A 31 1.72 -6.60 4.25
C PHE A 31 1.76 -5.46 3.24
N LEU A 32 2.96 -4.95 2.93
CA LEU A 32 3.18 -3.82 2.03
C LEU A 32 2.43 -3.94 0.69
N PRO A 33 2.52 -5.05 -0.08
CA PRO A 33 1.80 -5.16 -1.35
C PRO A 33 0.28 -5.12 -1.17
N ALA A 34 -0.26 -5.77 -0.13
CA ALA A 34 -1.69 -5.77 0.14
C ALA A 34 -2.19 -4.36 0.51
N MET A 35 -1.45 -3.63 1.36
CA MET A 35 -1.76 -2.25 1.71
C MET A 35 -1.74 -1.33 0.48
N LEU A 36 -0.73 -1.45 -0.38
CA LEU A 36 -0.66 -0.65 -1.60
C LEU A 36 -1.87 -0.89 -2.50
N LEU A 37 -2.30 -2.14 -2.69
CA LEU A 37 -3.48 -2.44 -3.48
C LEU A 37 -4.74 -1.83 -2.86
N MET A 38 -4.89 -1.91 -1.53
CA MET A 38 -6.05 -1.34 -0.82
C MET A 38 -6.10 0.20 -0.86
N MET A 39 -4.97 0.88 -0.96
CA MET A 39 -4.88 2.34 -1.08
C MET A 39 -5.17 2.86 -2.51
N THR A 40 -5.46 1.98 -3.46
CA THR A 40 -5.66 2.32 -4.88
C THR A 40 -7.07 1.96 -5.36
N ALA A 41 -7.34 2.21 -6.66
CA ALA A 41 -8.59 1.80 -7.30
C ALA A 41 -8.78 0.27 -7.43
N PHE A 42 -7.75 -0.53 -7.15
CA PHE A 42 -7.74 -1.98 -7.36
C PHE A 42 -8.94 -2.69 -6.73
N THR A 43 -9.23 -2.42 -5.46
CA THR A 43 -10.29 -3.09 -4.70
C THR A 43 -11.66 -2.92 -5.35
N ARG A 44 -11.99 -1.71 -5.85
CA ARG A 44 -13.26 -1.46 -6.53
C ARG A 44 -13.33 -2.24 -7.84
N ILE A 45 -12.26 -2.20 -8.64
CA ILE A 45 -12.21 -2.84 -9.96
C ILE A 45 -12.34 -4.37 -9.83
N VAL A 46 -11.56 -4.99 -8.94
CA VAL A 46 -11.56 -6.45 -8.78
C VAL A 46 -12.91 -6.97 -8.26
N ILE A 47 -13.57 -6.23 -7.36
CA ILE A 47 -14.89 -6.59 -6.85
C ILE A 47 -15.93 -6.51 -7.97
N VAL A 48 -15.97 -5.40 -8.72
CA VAL A 48 -16.95 -5.23 -9.81
C VAL A 48 -16.78 -6.32 -10.89
N LEU A 49 -15.54 -6.62 -11.29
CA LEU A 49 -15.28 -7.69 -12.27
C LEU A 49 -15.63 -9.09 -11.71
N SER A 50 -15.40 -9.32 -10.42
CA SER A 50 -15.76 -10.58 -9.76
C SER A 50 -17.27 -10.77 -9.66
N LEU A 51 -18.02 -9.71 -9.35
CA LEU A 51 -19.49 -9.72 -9.35
C LEU A 51 -20.04 -9.93 -10.77
N LEU A 52 -19.42 -9.30 -11.78
CA LEU A 52 -19.80 -9.51 -13.17
C LEU A 52 -19.57 -10.96 -13.60
N LYS A 53 -18.46 -11.58 -13.19
CA LYS A 53 -18.22 -13.02 -13.41
C LYS A 53 -19.35 -13.86 -12.84
N GLN A 54 -19.79 -13.59 -11.61
CA GLN A 54 -20.90 -14.33 -10.99
C GLN A 54 -22.22 -14.12 -11.75
N ALA A 55 -22.47 -12.90 -12.23
CA ALA A 55 -23.68 -12.56 -12.97
C ALA A 55 -23.78 -13.24 -14.34
N LEU A 56 -22.64 -13.60 -14.97
CA LEU A 56 -22.62 -14.34 -16.26
C LEU A 56 -23.12 -15.79 -16.15
N GLY A 57 -23.34 -16.32 -14.95
CA GLY A 57 -23.83 -17.68 -14.74
C GLY A 57 -22.82 -18.78 -15.12
N THR A 58 -21.62 -18.41 -15.55
CA THR A 58 -20.54 -19.33 -15.93
C THR A 58 -19.38 -19.22 -14.93
N THR A 59 -19.01 -20.33 -14.29
CA THR A 59 -17.95 -20.34 -13.26
C THR A 59 -16.55 -20.44 -13.87
N THR A 60 -16.45 -20.92 -15.10
CA THR A 60 -15.18 -21.24 -15.79
C THR A 60 -14.60 -20.07 -16.59
N VAL A 61 -15.42 -19.12 -17.03
CA VAL A 61 -14.97 -17.96 -17.82
C VAL A 61 -15.48 -16.68 -17.17
N PRO A 62 -14.62 -15.70 -16.84
CA PRO A 62 -13.14 -15.67 -16.95
C PRO A 62 -12.42 -16.35 -15.76
N PRO A 63 -11.18 -16.87 -15.94
CA PRO A 63 -10.35 -17.34 -14.83
C PRO A 63 -10.04 -16.22 -13.82
N SER A 64 -9.97 -16.55 -12.53
CA SER A 64 -9.72 -15.54 -11.47
C SER A 64 -8.37 -14.81 -11.64
N GLN A 65 -7.36 -15.51 -12.17
CA GLN A 65 -6.06 -14.91 -12.51
C GLN A 65 -6.18 -13.82 -13.59
N VAL A 66 -7.06 -14.02 -14.58
CA VAL A 66 -7.30 -13.02 -15.64
C VAL A 66 -8.00 -11.79 -15.06
N ILE A 67 -8.97 -11.98 -14.17
CA ILE A 67 -9.65 -10.86 -13.49
C ILE A 67 -8.65 -10.03 -12.69
N VAL A 68 -7.76 -10.67 -11.94
CA VAL A 68 -6.72 -9.97 -11.18
C VAL A 68 -5.75 -9.23 -12.11
N GLY A 69 -5.31 -9.86 -13.20
CA GLY A 69 -4.45 -9.23 -14.20
C GLY A 69 -5.10 -8.00 -14.84
N LEU A 70 -6.35 -8.12 -15.30
CA LEU A 70 -7.12 -6.99 -15.84
C LEU A 70 -7.31 -5.88 -14.79
N SER A 71 -7.57 -6.25 -13.54
CA SER A 71 -7.73 -5.30 -12.45
C SER A 71 -6.47 -4.49 -12.20
N LEU A 72 -5.29 -5.13 -12.23
CA LEU A 72 -4.01 -4.44 -12.08
C LEU A 72 -3.73 -3.47 -13.23
N PHE A 73 -3.94 -3.90 -14.48
CA PHE A 73 -3.75 -3.02 -15.65
C PHE A 73 -4.68 -1.79 -15.61
N LEU A 74 -5.96 -2.00 -15.32
CA LEU A 74 -6.91 -0.90 -15.17
C LEU A 74 -6.56 0.00 -13.98
N THR A 75 -6.04 -0.57 -12.89
CA THR A 75 -5.55 0.21 -11.75
C THR A 75 -4.39 1.11 -12.17
N PHE A 76 -3.40 0.58 -12.88
CA PHE A 76 -2.29 1.40 -13.38
C PHE A 76 -2.76 2.50 -14.34
N PHE A 77 -3.72 2.20 -15.20
CA PHE A 77 -4.31 3.18 -16.11
C PHE A 77 -4.99 4.33 -15.34
N VAL A 78 -5.84 4.00 -14.36
CA VAL A 78 -6.56 4.99 -13.54
C VAL A 78 -5.61 5.75 -12.60
N MET A 79 -4.60 5.07 -12.06
CA MET A 79 -3.63 5.65 -11.11
C MET A 79 -2.48 6.39 -11.77
N SER A 80 -2.33 6.34 -13.10
CA SER A 80 -1.30 7.05 -13.86
C SER A 80 -1.03 8.50 -13.38
N PRO A 81 -2.03 9.39 -13.22
CA PRO A 81 -1.77 10.76 -12.75
C PRO A 81 -1.22 10.82 -11.31
N VAL A 82 -1.67 9.92 -10.43
CA VAL A 82 -1.21 9.87 -9.04
C VAL A 82 0.22 9.32 -8.96
N LEU A 83 0.51 8.26 -9.73
CA LEU A 83 1.86 7.69 -9.81
C LEU A 83 2.86 8.69 -10.39
N ASN A 84 2.47 9.48 -11.40
CA ASN A 84 3.31 10.56 -11.94
C ASN A 84 3.60 11.63 -10.89
N GLN A 85 2.58 12.07 -10.14
CA GLN A 85 2.79 13.03 -9.05
C GLN A 85 3.73 12.49 -7.97
N VAL A 86 3.54 11.24 -7.52
CA VAL A 86 4.43 10.60 -6.55
C VAL A 86 5.86 10.51 -7.09
N ASN A 87 6.02 10.19 -8.37
CA ASN A 87 7.33 10.13 -9.01
C ASN A 87 8.03 11.49 -8.99
N ASP A 88 7.32 12.57 -9.28
CA ASP A 88 7.89 13.92 -9.35
C ASP A 88 8.19 14.50 -7.96
N VAL A 89 7.35 14.25 -6.95
CA VAL A 89 7.49 14.86 -5.60
C VAL A 89 8.29 14.02 -4.60
N ALA A 90 8.44 12.71 -4.85
CA ALA A 90 9.09 11.80 -3.90
C ALA A 90 10.18 10.95 -4.54
N ILE A 91 9.93 10.26 -5.66
CA ILE A 91 10.90 9.29 -6.21
C ILE A 91 12.10 10.00 -6.85
N LYS A 92 11.88 10.92 -7.80
CA LYS A 92 12.98 11.65 -8.45
C LYS A 92 13.86 12.40 -7.44
N PRO A 93 13.31 13.20 -6.50
CA PRO A 93 14.15 13.93 -5.54
C PRO A 93 14.88 12.99 -4.57
N LEU A 94 14.32 11.81 -4.25
CA LEU A 94 15.00 10.81 -3.43
C LEU A 94 16.18 10.18 -4.19
N MET A 95 16.00 9.86 -5.48
CA MET A 95 17.07 9.33 -6.33
C MET A 95 18.19 10.35 -6.54
N ASP A 96 17.83 11.63 -6.63
CA ASP A 96 18.78 12.75 -6.74
C ASP A 96 19.39 13.16 -5.39
N ASN A 97 19.11 12.41 -4.30
CA ASN A 97 19.56 12.67 -2.93
C ASN A 97 19.19 14.08 -2.40
N GLN A 98 18.13 14.69 -2.94
CA GLN A 98 17.65 16.01 -2.52
C GLN A 98 16.79 15.94 -1.26
N ILE A 99 16.14 14.79 -1.00
CA ILE A 99 15.30 14.56 0.16
C ILE A 99 15.68 13.25 0.87
N SER A 100 15.45 13.18 2.19
CA SER A 100 15.62 11.94 2.94
C SER A 100 14.48 10.95 2.65
N MET A 101 14.72 9.65 2.91
CA MET A 101 13.68 8.61 2.79
C MET A 101 12.42 8.95 3.61
N GLN A 102 12.59 9.50 4.81
CA GLN A 102 11.47 9.87 5.68
C GLN A 102 10.64 11.01 5.07
N GLN A 103 11.31 11.98 4.44
CA GLN A 103 10.64 13.08 3.75
C GLN A 103 9.95 12.61 2.47
N ALA A 104 10.58 11.71 1.71
CA ALA A 104 9.98 11.09 0.52
C ALA A 104 8.69 10.33 0.86
N LEU A 105 8.65 9.63 1.99
CA LEU A 105 7.43 8.96 2.45
C LEU A 105 6.32 9.96 2.80
N GLN A 106 6.66 11.10 3.43
CA GLN A 106 5.66 12.12 3.76
C GLN A 106 5.13 12.84 2.52
N THR A 107 6.00 13.27 1.60
CA THR A 107 5.59 13.98 0.37
C THR A 107 4.88 13.03 -0.59
N GLY A 108 5.32 11.78 -0.71
CA GLY A 108 4.69 10.75 -1.52
C GLY A 108 3.32 10.32 -1.01
N ALA A 109 3.05 10.44 0.29
CA ALA A 109 1.73 10.14 0.86
C ALA A 109 0.67 11.20 0.50
N ALA A 110 1.06 12.44 0.18
CA ALA A 110 0.12 13.51 -0.09
C ALA A 110 -0.73 13.28 -1.36
N PRO A 111 -0.17 12.93 -2.54
CA PRO A 111 -0.97 12.59 -3.72
C PRO A 111 -1.94 11.43 -3.49
N LEU A 112 -1.48 10.40 -2.76
CA LEU A 112 -2.31 9.24 -2.41
C LEU A 112 -3.49 9.65 -1.50
N ARG A 113 -3.23 10.50 -0.50
CA ARG A 113 -4.28 11.04 0.39
C ARG A 113 -5.31 11.84 -0.40
N THR A 114 -4.88 12.71 -1.31
CA THR A 114 -5.79 13.49 -2.15
C THR A 114 -6.68 12.60 -3.03
N PHE A 115 -6.09 11.55 -3.62
CA PHE A 115 -6.86 10.56 -4.38
C PHE A 115 -7.92 9.87 -3.51
N MET A 116 -7.53 9.39 -2.33
CA MET A 116 -8.46 8.73 -1.40
C MET A 116 -9.60 9.66 -0.97
N LEU A 117 -9.29 10.90 -0.57
CA LEU A 117 -10.30 11.89 -0.15
C LEU A 117 -11.30 12.22 -1.26
N THR A 118 -10.87 12.21 -2.52
CA THR A 118 -11.76 12.42 -3.67
C THR A 118 -12.75 11.26 -3.85
N GLN A 119 -12.41 10.06 -3.37
CA GLN A 119 -13.23 8.85 -3.46
C GLN A 119 -14.00 8.52 -2.18
N THR A 120 -13.64 9.12 -1.04
CA THR A 120 -14.31 8.95 0.25
C THR A 120 -15.54 9.83 0.33
N ARG A 121 -16.68 9.27 0.75
CA ARG A 121 -17.91 10.06 0.97
C ARG A 121 -17.75 10.91 2.22
N GLN A 122 -18.29 12.12 2.20
CA GLN A 122 -18.21 13.03 3.35
C GLN A 122 -18.93 12.46 4.59
N GLU A 123 -20.06 11.76 4.37
CA GLU A 123 -20.79 11.05 5.43
C GLU A 123 -19.94 9.97 6.09
N ASP A 124 -19.25 9.16 5.29
CA ASP A 124 -18.34 8.12 5.80
C ASP A 124 -17.17 8.78 6.56
N LEU A 125 -16.60 9.88 6.05
CA LEU A 125 -15.51 10.58 6.72
C LEU A 125 -15.96 11.08 8.10
N ALA A 126 -17.13 11.71 8.19
CA ALA A 126 -17.67 12.27 9.43
C ALA A 126 -17.93 11.25 10.53
N LEU A 127 -18.12 9.96 10.18
CA LEU A 127 -18.29 8.90 11.18
C LEU A 127 -16.98 8.50 11.88
N PHE A 128 -15.81 8.81 11.29
CA PHE A 128 -14.50 8.41 11.79
C PHE A 128 -13.67 9.58 12.36
N VAL A 129 -14.24 10.80 12.46
CA VAL A 129 -13.62 11.98 13.11
C VAL A 129 -14.40 12.35 14.37
#